data_AF-A0A2M7VI44-F1
#
_entry.id   AF-A0A2M7VI44-F1
#
_cell.length_a   1.000
_cell.length_b   1.000
_cell.length_c   1.000
_cell.angle_alpha   90.00
_cell.angle_beta   90.00
_cell.angle_gamma   90.00
#
_symmetry.space_group_name_H-M   'P 1'
#
loop_
_entity.id
_entity.type
_entity.pdbx_description
1 polymer ?
#
loop_
_entity_poly.entity_id
_entity_poly.type
_entity_poly.pdbx_seq_one_letter_code
_entity_poly.pdbx_strand_id
1 'polypeptide(L)' 'ELNEIIGLVEKKLGLTAKKEFTAMQPGDLTTTWADITKAKKLLDWRPAISLEDGIAKFVDWYKDYNGIK' A
#
# COMPACT_ATOMS: atom_id res chain seq x y z
N GLU A 1 -0.22 -9.49 3.17
CA GLU A 1 -0.41 -8.24 2.40
C GLU A 1 -0.92 -7.09 3.27
N LEU A 2 -2.16 -7.10 3.80
CA LEU A 2 -2.67 -5.94 4.57
C LEU A 2 -1.81 -5.56 5.79
N ASN A 3 -1.41 -6.53 6.61
CA ASN A 3 -0.53 -6.28 7.76
C ASN A 3 0.86 -5.75 7.36
N GLU A 4 1.35 -6.10 6.17
CA GLU A 4 2.63 -5.60 5.65
C GLU A 4 2.51 -4.13 5.25
N ILE A 5 1.42 -3.76 4.55
CA ILE A 5 1.12 -2.37 4.21
C ILE A 5 1.00 -1.52 5.48
N ILE A 6 0.27 -2.01 6.49
CA ILE A 6 0.18 -1.34 7.79
C ILE A 6 1.57 -1.16 8.39
N GLY A 7 2.41 -2.20 8.37
CA GLY A 7 3.80 -2.13 8.86
C GLY A 7 4.66 -1.09 8.15
N LEU A 8 4.49 -0.90 6.83
CA LEU A 8 5.19 0.14 6.07
C LEU A 8 4.74 1.55 6.47
N VAL A 9 3.43 1.73 6.73
CA VAL A 9 2.90 3.00 7.26
C VAL A 9 3.43 3.26 8.67
N GLU A 10 3.41 2.25 9.55
CA GLU A 10 3.95 2.33 10.92
C GLU A 10 5.44 2.72 10.89
N LYS A 11 6.23 2.07 10.02
CA LYS A 11 7.65 2.38 9.81
C LYS A 11 7.87 3.82 9.34
N LYS A 12 7.08 4.30 8.39
CA LYS A 12 7.17 5.67 7.86
C LYS A 12 6.79 6.72 8.90
N LEU A 13 5.80 6.43 9.75
CA LEU A 13 5.33 7.34 10.80
C LEU A 13 6.14 7.23 12.10
N GLY A 14 6.88 6.14 12.31
CA GLY A 14 7.52 5.85 13.60
C GLY A 14 6.51 5.57 14.72
N LEU A 15 5.30 5.14 14.37
CA LEU A 15 4.18 4.94 15.29
C LEU A 15 3.57 3.56 15.06
N THR A 16 3.24 2.86 16.13
CA THR A 16 2.52 1.58 16.05
C THR A 16 1.01 1.83 16.05
N ALA A 17 0.31 1.27 15.07
CA ALA A 17 -1.14 1.34 14.98
C ALA A 17 -1.79 0.45 16.05
N LYS A 18 -2.84 0.97 16.69
CA LYS A 18 -3.73 0.15 17.51
C LYS A 18 -4.68 -0.61 16.58
N LYS A 19 -4.35 -1.89 16.33
CA LYS A 19 -5.10 -2.76 15.41
C LYS A 19 -6.23 -3.47 16.15
N GLU A 20 -7.45 -3.37 15.63
CA GLU A 20 -8.60 -4.17 16.06
C GLU A 20 -8.94 -5.14 14.92
N PHE A 21 -8.84 -6.44 15.18
CA PHE A 21 -9.13 -7.47 14.18
C PHE A 21 -10.61 -7.82 14.25
N THR A 22 -11.34 -7.48 13.18
CA THR A 22 -12.76 -7.81 13.02
C THR A 22 -12.93 -9.03 12.11
N ALA A 23 -14.15 -9.53 11.98
CA ALA A 23 -14.47 -10.54 10.98
C ALA A 23 -14.19 -10.00 9.56
N MET A 24 -13.91 -10.92 8.63
CA MET A 24 -13.73 -10.61 7.21
C MET A 24 -15.00 -9.97 6.66
N GLN A 25 -14.85 -8.90 5.88
CA GLN A 25 -16.02 -8.20 5.36
C GLN A 25 -16.65 -9.01 4.22
N PRO A 26 -17.98 -9.08 4.13
CA PRO A 26 -18.65 -9.70 2.99
C PRO A 26 -18.24 -9.01 1.69
N GLY A 27 -17.59 -9.75 0.79
CA GLY A 27 -17.10 -9.23 -0.49
C GLY A 27 -15.58 -9.07 -0.58
N ASP A 28 -14.85 -9.19 0.53
CA ASP A 28 -13.38 -9.24 0.50
C ASP A 28 -12.90 -10.53 -0.18
N LEU A 29 -11.91 -10.38 -1.06
CA LEU A 29 -11.10 -11.50 -1.54
C LEU A 29 -9.90 -11.69 -0.62
N THR A 30 -9.52 -12.94 -0.36
CA THR A 30 -8.38 -13.27 0.51
C THR A 30 -7.06 -12.72 -0.04
N THR A 31 -6.85 -12.84 -1.34
CA THR A 31 -5.70 -12.25 -2.04
C THR A 31 -6.03 -12.09 -3.53
N THR A 32 -5.64 -10.97 -4.12
CA THR A 32 -5.76 -10.74 -5.57
C THR A 32 -4.65 -9.80 -6.04
N TRP A 33 -4.14 -10.03 -7.25
CA TRP A 33 -3.16 -9.18 -7.91
C TRP A 33 -3.31 -9.25 -9.42
N ALA A 34 -2.86 -8.20 -10.11
CA ALA A 34 -2.89 -8.15 -11.57
C ALA A 34 -1.76 -8.99 -12.18
N ASP A 35 -2.07 -9.79 -13.20
CA ASP A 35 -1.05 -10.33 -14.11
C ASP A 35 -0.60 -9.23 -15.08
N ILE A 36 0.65 -8.78 -14.90
CA ILE A 36 1.26 -7.71 -15.70
C ILE A 36 2.02 -8.21 -16.93
N THR A 37 1.94 -9.50 -17.25
CA THR A 37 2.66 -10.10 -18.38
C THR A 37 2.29 -9.47 -19.72
N LYS A 38 1.01 -9.12 -19.91
CA LYS A 38 0.54 -8.47 -21.14
C LYS A 38 1.13 -7.07 -21.32
N ALA A 39 1.14 -6.26 -20.26
CA ALA A 39 1.72 -4.92 -20.28
C ALA A 39 3.24 -4.95 -20.51
N LYS A 40 3.94 -5.87 -19.83
CA LYS A 40 5.37 -6.12 -20.06
C LYS A 40 5.69 -6.40 -21.53
N LYS A 41 4.94 -7.30 -22.16
CA LYS A 41 5.18 -7.72 -23.55
C LYS A 41 4.85 -6.66 -24.59
N LEU A 42 3.74 -5.94 -24.41
CA LEU A 42 3.23 -5.03 -25.44
C LEU A 42 3.78 -3.61 -25.32
N LEU A 43 4.16 -3.19 -24.11
CA LEU A 43 4.52 -1.80 -23.81
C LEU A 43 5.95 -1.66 -23.27
N ASP A 44 6.71 -2.76 -23.15
CA ASP A 44 7.98 -2.81 -22.40
C ASP A 44 7.85 -2.21 -20.99
N TRP A 45 6.67 -2.37 -20.39
CA TRP A 45 6.34 -1.72 -19.13
C TRP A 45 6.72 -2.58 -17.93
N ARG A 46 7.24 -1.91 -16.89
CA ARG A 46 7.45 -2.51 -15.57
C ARG A 46 7.14 -1.50 -14.45
N PRO A 47 6.70 -1.98 -13.26
CA PRO A 47 6.59 -1.10 -12.09
C PRO A 47 7.94 -0.44 -11.80
N ALA A 48 7.93 0.89 -11.67
CA ALA A 48 9.13 1.67 -11.38
C ALA A 48 9.25 2.07 -9.91
N ILE A 49 8.15 1.99 -9.16
CA ILE A 49 8.05 2.37 -7.75
C ILE A 49 7.80 1.11 -6.93
N SER A 50 8.62 0.89 -5.90
CA SER A 50 8.41 -0.21 -4.96
C SER A 50 7.18 0.05 -4.08
N LEU A 51 6.66 -0.99 -3.43
CA LEU A 51 5.54 -0.82 -2.50
C LEU A 51 5.93 0.14 -1.35
N GLU A 52 7.13 -0.01 -0.79
CA GLU A 52 7.64 0.84 0.29
C GLU A 52 7.73 2.31 -0.14
N ASP A 53 8.32 2.59 -1.31
CA ASP A 53 8.44 3.96 -1.83
C ASP A 53 7.06 4.57 -2.12
N GLY A 54 6.13 3.76 -2.66
CA GLY A 54 4.77 4.18 -2.94
C GLY A 54 4.02 4.57 -1.67
N ILE A 55 4.11 3.76 -0.61
CA ILE A 55 3.52 4.05 0.70
C ILE A 55 4.16 5.28 1.33
N ALA A 56 5.49 5.42 1.28
CA ALA A 56 6.17 6.59 1.83
C ALA A 56 5.70 7.89 1.17
N LYS A 57 5.62 7.91 -0.17
CA LYS A 57 5.10 9.06 -0.94
C LYS A 57 3.63 9.36 -0.63
N PHE A 58 2.81 8.33 -0.47
CA PHE A 58 1.41 8.49 -0.13
C PHE A 58 1.24 9.14 1.26
N VAL A 59 2.00 8.68 2.26
CA VAL A 59 1.95 9.27 3.61
C VAL A 59 2.38 10.73 3.59
N ASP A 60 3.46 11.07 2.86
CA ASP A 60 3.92 12.46 2.73
C ASP A 60 2.85 13.34 2.08
N TRP A 61 2.28 12.90 0.96
CA TRP A 61 1.17 13.60 0.30
C TRP A 61 -0.04 13.77 1.23
N TYR A 62 -0.42 12.74 1.97
CA TYR A 62 -1.57 12.79 2.87
C TYR A 62 -1.35 13.80 4.00
N LYS A 63 -0.14 13.84 4.58
CA LYS A 63 0.22 14.81 5.61
C LYS A 63 0.14 16.25 5.07
N ASP A 64 0.72 16.49 3.89
CA ASP A 64 0.69 17.80 3.24
C ASP A 64 -0.73 18.24 2.92
N TYR A 65 -1.55 17.35 2.35
CA TYR A 65 -2.94 17.63 1.98
C TYR A 65 -3.80 18.01 3.19
N ASN A 66 -3.56 17.40 4.35
CA ASN A 66 -4.31 17.65 5.59
C ASN A 66 -3.64 18.68 6.52
N GLY A 67 -2.49 19.26 6.13
CA GLY A 67 -1.74 20.22 6.96
C GLY A 67 -1.17 19.61 8.25
N ILE A 68 -0.91 18.31 8.26
CA ILE A 68 -0.38 17.57 9.41
C ILE A 68 1.15 17.61 9.35
N LYS A 69 1.78 18.27 10.32
CA LYS A 69 3.26 18.34 10.43
C LYS A 69 3.88 17.02 10.87
#